data_AF-A0A2N6VJS3-F1
#
_entry.id   AF-A0A2N6VJS3-F1
#
_cell.length_a   1.000
_cell.length_b   1.000
_cell.length_c   1.000
_cell.angle_alpha   90.00
_cell.angle_beta   90.00
_cell.angle_gamma   90.00
#
_symmetry.space_group_name_H-M   'P 1'
#
loop_
_entity.id
_entity.type
_entity.pdbx_description
1 polymer ?
#
loop_
_entity_poly.entity_id
_entity_poly.type
_entity_poly.pdbx_seq_one_letter_code
_entity_poly.pdbx_strand_id
1 'polypeptide(L)'
;GVTGGSEATLDRAVRSGVRTLTGPVSRGDASTVRAHLTALDETAGELAGTGDSYRAVARATVQRALANGTITDQQAQNILDLLS
;
A
#
# COMPACT_ATOMS: atom_id res chain seq x y z
N GLY A 1 21.59 18.08 23.50
CA GLY A 1 22.10 17.30 22.36
C GLY A 1 21.28 16.04 22.23
N VAL A 2 20.79 15.78 21.01
CA VAL A 2 20.33 14.50 20.43
C VAL A 2 19.31 13.68 21.24
N THR A 3 18.02 13.91 21.00
CA THR A 3 16.97 12.89 21.25
C THR A 3 15.96 12.75 20.10
N GLY A 4 15.88 13.69 19.15
CA GLY A 4 14.94 13.61 18.02
C GLY A 4 15.35 12.70 16.84
N GLY A 5 16.51 12.03 16.90
CA GLY A 5 17.06 11.28 15.75
C GLY A 5 16.43 9.91 15.51
N SER A 6 16.04 9.21 16.57
CA SER A 6 15.54 7.82 16.49
C SER A 6 14.09 7.76 16.01
N GLU A 7 13.20 8.58 16.57
CA GLU A 7 11.80 8.66 16.13
C GLU A 7 11.68 9.08 14.66
N ALA A 8 12.45 10.08 14.23
CA ALA A 8 12.46 10.53 12.84
C ALA A 8 13.03 9.47 11.87
N THR A 9 13.88 8.57 12.34
CA THR A 9 14.42 7.47 11.53
C THR A 9 13.42 6.33 11.43
N LEU A 10 12.73 6.01 12.54
CA LEU A 10 11.66 5.02 12.58
C LEU A 10 10.45 5.46 11.74
N ASP A 11 9.98 6.70 11.88
CA ASP A 11 8.89 7.25 11.06
C ASP A 11 9.23 7.19 9.57
N ARG A 12 10.47 7.52 9.20
CA ARG A 12 10.94 7.39 7.82
C ARG A 12 11.00 5.94 7.36
N ALA A 13 11.44 4.99 8.19
CA ALA A 13 11.46 3.58 7.86
C ALA A 13 10.04 3.01 7.65
N VAL A 14 9.10 3.36 8.52
CA VAL A 14 7.68 3.00 8.40
C VAL A 14 7.08 3.61 7.14
N ARG A 15 7.25 4.93 6.91
CA ARG A 15 6.78 5.59 5.68
C ARG A 15 7.43 5.02 4.43
N SER A 16 8.70 4.64 4.49
CA SER A 16 9.39 4.02 3.36
C SER A 16 8.85 2.62 3.09
N GLY A 17 8.65 1.79 4.11
CA GLY A 17 8.05 0.47 3.98
C GLY A 17 6.63 0.55 3.43
N VAL A 18 5.80 1.44 3.96
CA VAL A 18 4.44 1.70 3.44
C VAL A 18 4.50 2.17 1.99
N ARG A 19 5.38 3.12 1.64
CA ARG A 19 5.52 3.61 0.26
C ARG A 19 6.04 2.55 -0.72
N THR A 20 6.90 1.65 -0.28
CA THR A 20 7.33 0.50 -1.09
C THR A 20 6.17 -0.44 -1.35
N LEU A 21 5.36 -0.73 -0.33
CA LEU A 21 4.18 -1.61 -0.45
C LEU A 21 3.03 -0.98 -1.25
N THR A 22 2.90 0.35 -1.24
CA THR A 22 1.80 1.07 -1.90
C THR A 22 2.22 1.86 -3.14
N GLY A 23 3.49 1.75 -3.54
CA GLY A 23 4.04 2.39 -4.74
C GLY A 23 3.23 2.07 -6.00
N PRO A 24 2.84 0.80 -6.24
CA PRO A 24 1.95 0.44 -7.36
C PRO A 24 0.58 1.12 -7.27
N VAL A 25 -0.03 1.16 -6.08
CA VAL A 25 -1.33 1.81 -5.86
C VAL A 25 -1.28 3.30 -6.18
N SER A 26 -0.23 3.99 -5.71
CA SER A 26 -0.05 5.44 -5.95
C SER A 26 0.11 5.81 -7.43
N ARG A 27 0.52 4.85 -8.27
CA ARG A 27 0.69 5.01 -9.73
C ARG A 27 -0.48 4.46 -10.56
N GLY A 28 -1.46 3.80 -9.92
CA GLY A 28 -2.59 3.19 -10.62
C GLY A 28 -2.26 1.86 -11.30
N ASP A 29 -1.22 1.15 -10.85
CA ASP A 29 -0.78 -0.12 -11.44
C ASP A 29 -1.52 -1.31 -10.83
N ALA A 30 -2.71 -1.60 -11.37
CA ALA A 30 -3.56 -2.70 -10.91
C ALA A 30 -2.94 -4.09 -11.15
N SER A 31 -2.11 -4.26 -12.19
CA SER A 31 -1.40 -5.52 -12.46
C SER A 31 -0.46 -5.90 -11.33
N THR A 32 0.37 -4.95 -10.89
CA THR A 32 1.33 -5.20 -9.80
C THR A 32 0.60 -5.36 -8.46
N VAL A 33 -0.48 -4.62 -8.20
CA VAL A 33 -1.32 -4.82 -7.01
C VAL A 33 -1.89 -6.23 -6.97
N ARG A 34 -2.40 -6.74 -8.09
CA ARG A 34 -2.89 -8.13 -8.18
C ARG A 34 -1.77 -9.14 -7.86
N ALA A 35 -0.58 -8.95 -8.42
CA ALA A 35 0.56 -9.83 -8.15
C ALA A 35 0.96 -9.84 -6.66
N HIS A 36 0.90 -8.68 -5.99
CA HIS A 36 1.14 -8.60 -4.54
C HIS A 36 0.09 -9.35 -3.73
N LEU A 37 -1.20 -9.19 -4.07
CA LEU A 37 -2.28 -9.91 -3.39
C LEU A 37 -2.13 -11.42 -3.55
N THR A 38 -1.82 -11.91 -4.76
CA THR A 38 -1.57 -13.34 -5.00
C THR A 38 -0.40 -13.86 -4.14
N ALA A 39 0.72 -13.15 -4.10
CA ALA A 39 1.87 -13.57 -3.28
C ALA A 39 1.55 -13.60 -1.77
N LEU A 40 0.70 -12.67 -1.30
CA LEU A 40 0.23 -12.63 0.09
C LEU A 40 -0.72 -13.79 0.40
N ASP A 41 -1.60 -14.15 -0.53
CA ASP A 41 -2.50 -15.30 -0.36
C ASP A 41 -1.71 -16.62 -0.32
N GLU A 42 -0.67 -16.75 -1.15
CA GLU A 42 0.24 -17.93 -1.16
C GLU A 42 1.03 -18.10 0.15
N THR A 43 1.28 -17.01 0.87
CA THR A 43 2.04 -17.00 2.14
C THR A 43 1.15 -16.84 3.38
N ALA A 44 -0.18 -16.89 3.21
CA ALA A 44 -1.16 -16.60 4.26
C ALA A 44 -1.03 -17.50 5.52
N GLY A 45 -0.50 -18.73 5.37
CA GLY A 45 -0.25 -19.63 6.49
C GLY A 45 0.88 -19.17 7.42
N GLU A 46 1.91 -18.51 6.88
CA GLU A 46 3.05 -17.99 7.66
C GLU A 46 2.81 -16.56 8.18
N LEU A 47 1.91 -15.83 7.51
CA LEU A 47 1.72 -14.39 7.67
C LEU A 47 0.24 -14.01 7.80
N ALA A 48 -0.50 -14.74 8.64
CA ALA A 48 -1.92 -14.51 8.90
C ALA A 48 -2.22 -13.03 9.20
N GLY A 49 -3.20 -12.45 8.50
CA GLY A 49 -3.61 -11.04 8.67
C GLY A 49 -2.78 -10.00 7.90
N THR A 50 -1.68 -10.39 7.25
CA THR A 50 -0.89 -9.49 6.39
C THR A 50 -1.68 -9.05 5.15
N GLY A 51 -2.46 -9.94 4.55
CA GLY A 51 -3.35 -9.62 3.43
C GLY A 51 -4.36 -8.52 3.77
N ASP A 52 -5.03 -8.63 4.91
CA ASP A 52 -5.99 -7.61 5.38
C ASP A 52 -5.32 -6.27 5.65
N SER A 53 -4.13 -6.30 6.26
CA SER A 53 -3.32 -5.11 6.51
C SER A 53 -2.92 -4.42 5.21
N TYR A 54 -2.46 -5.19 4.21
CA TYR A 54 -2.15 -4.67 2.89
C TYR A 54 -3.38 -4.04 2.23
N ARG A 55 -4.54 -4.72 2.25
CA ARG A 55 -5.79 -4.23 1.67
C ARG A 55 -6.23 -2.91 2.33
N ALA A 56 -6.13 -2.79 3.66
CA ALA A 56 -6.47 -1.56 4.37
C ALA A 56 -5.57 -0.38 3.95
N VAL A 57 -4.26 -0.60 3.91
CA VAL A 57 -3.28 0.42 3.53
C VAL A 57 -3.41 0.80 2.03
N ALA A 58 -3.71 -0.17 1.17
CA ALA A 58 -3.96 0.05 -0.25
C ALA A 58 -5.21 0.92 -0.48
N ARG A 59 -6.32 0.65 0.22
CA ARG A 59 -7.54 1.49 0.14
C ARG A 59 -7.27 2.93 0.53
N ALA A 60 -6.57 3.16 1.64
CA ALA A 60 -6.19 4.50 2.06
C ALA A 60 -5.28 5.21 1.03
N THR A 61 -4.41 4.45 0.36
CA THR A 61 -3.54 4.99 -0.70
C THR A 61 -4.34 5.36 -1.95
N VAL A 62 -5.32 4.55 -2.37
CA VAL A 62 -6.22 4.89 -3.50
C VAL A 62 -6.91 6.23 -3.24
N GLN A 63 -7.50 6.41 -2.05
CA GLN A 63 -8.21 7.65 -1.69
C GLN A 63 -7.28 8.87 -1.79
N ARG A 64 -6.05 8.74 -1.26
CA ARG A 64 -5.06 9.83 -1.32
C ARG A 64 -4.57 10.10 -2.75
N ALA A 65 -4.35 9.06 -3.55
CA ALA A 65 -3.90 9.19 -4.93
C ALA A 65 -4.96 9.86 -5.81
N LEU A 66 -6.23 9.51 -5.63
CA LEU A 66 -7.37 10.19 -6.27
C LEU A 66 -7.44 11.66 -5.86
N ALA A 67 -7.41 11.95 -4.55
CA ALA A 67 -7.48 13.31 -4.04
C ALA A 67 -6.32 14.20 -4.55
N ASN A 68 -5.14 13.61 -4.79
CA ASN A 68 -3.98 14.29 -5.34
C ASN A 68 -3.96 14.34 -6.88
N GLY A 69 -4.91 13.69 -7.57
CA GLY A 69 -4.95 13.60 -9.02
C GLY A 69 -3.81 12.77 -9.63
N THR A 70 -3.15 11.90 -8.87
CA THR A 70 -2.05 11.06 -9.37
C THR A 70 -2.51 9.80 -10.06
N ILE A 71 -3.80 9.45 -9.92
CA ILE A 71 -4.48 8.37 -10.64
C ILE A 71 -5.86 8.85 -11.11
N THR A 72 -6.39 8.22 -12.15
CA THR A 72 -7.76 8.47 -12.63
C THR A 72 -8.80 7.69 -11.82
N ASP A 73 -10.07 8.09 -11.92
CA ASP A 73 -11.20 7.34 -11.35
C ASP A 73 -11.23 5.89 -11.83
N GLN A 74 -10.94 5.65 -13.11
CA GLN A 74 -10.89 4.29 -13.67
C GLN A 74 -9.76 3.46 -13.05
N GLN A 75 -8.57 4.05 -12.86
CA GLN A 75 -7.45 3.35 -12.22
C GLN A 75 -7.77 3.03 -10.75
N ALA A 76 -8.41 3.96 -10.05
CA ALA A 76 -8.85 3.74 -8.68
C ALA A 76 -9.89 2.62 -8.58
N GLN A 77 -10.91 2.63 -9.44
CA GLN A 77 -11.93 1.58 -9.46
C GLN A 77 -11.32 0.20 -9.73
N ASN A 78 -10.45 0.10 -10.75
CA ASN A 78 -9.77 -1.14 -11.07
C ASN A 78 -8.98 -1.71 -9.89
N ILE A 79 -8.37 -0.84 -9.07
CA ILE A 79 -7.63 -1.27 -7.88
C ILE A 79 -8.62 -1.65 -6.76
N LEU A 80 -9.66 -0.87 -6.51
CA LEU A 80 -10.64 -1.15 -5.45
C LEU A 80 -11.35 -2.50 -5.68
N ASP A 81 -11.63 -2.86 -6.93
CA ASP A 81 -12.19 -4.17 -7.31
C ASP A 81 -11.26 -5.35 -6.98
N LEU A 82 -9.95 -5.12 -6.85
CA LEU A 82 -8.99 -6.15 -6.41
C LEU A 82 -8.94 -6.26 -4.88
N LEU A 83 -9.30 -5.19 -4.18
CA LEU A 83 -9.20 -5.12 -2.73
C LEU A 83 -10.44 -5.66 -2.02
N SER A 84 -11.56 -5.83 -2.73
CA SER A 84 -12.78 -6.48 -2.22
C SER A 84 -12.54 -7.90 -1.73
#